data_AF-A0A7S2HBF6-F1
#
_entry.id   AF-A0A7S2HBF6-F1
#
_cell.length_a   1.000
_cell.length_b   1.000
_cell.length_c   1.000
_cell.angle_alpha   90.00
_cell.angle_beta   90.00
_cell.angle_gamma   90.00
#
_symmetry.space_group_name_H-M   'P 1'
#
loop_
_entity.id
_entity.type
_entity.pdbx_description
1 polymer ?
#
loop_
_entity_poly.entity_id
_entity_poly.type
_entity_poly.pdbx_seq_one_letter_code
_entity_poly.pdbx_strand_id
1 'polypeptide(L)'
;MSEAYESVVGGGLKLKGIQKKKKKAKREDAEHAAEAAAAAAAATTTTTAASSSSSTGPMHTDSERRRLETMQKRQVEKLEKGEVKSHRDRIKDFNSYLGNLTEHYDLPKVSKGN
;
A
#
# COMPACT_ATOMS: atom_id res chain seq x y z
N MET A 1 -34.63 9.53 -24.49
CA MET A 1 -33.61 9.67 -23.42
C MET A 1 -34.06 9.10 -22.05
N SER A 2 -35.30 8.63 -21.88
CA SER A 2 -35.86 8.20 -20.59
C SER A 2 -35.71 6.69 -20.28
N GLU A 3 -35.54 5.83 -21.30
CA GLU A 3 -35.45 4.37 -21.13
C GLU A 3 -34.18 3.91 -20.39
N ALA A 4 -33.13 4.74 -20.37
CA ALA A 4 -31.84 4.41 -19.75
C ALA A 4 -31.83 4.48 -18.21
N TYR A 5 -32.92 4.96 -17.58
CA TYR A 5 -32.98 5.23 -16.14
C TYR A 5 -34.06 4.43 -15.40
N GLU A 6 -34.78 3.55 -16.09
CA GLU A 6 -35.91 2.80 -15.52
C GLU A 6 -35.48 1.72 -14.50
N SER A 7 -34.22 1.27 -14.57
CA SER A 7 -33.64 0.26 -13.67
C SER A 7 -32.84 0.85 -12.50
N VAL A 8 -32.77 2.17 -12.36
CA VAL A 8 -32.00 2.80 -11.28
C VAL A 8 -32.79 2.74 -9.98
N VAL A 9 -32.38 1.81 -9.09
CA VAL A 9 -32.94 1.70 -7.75
C VAL A 9 -32.54 2.93 -6.93
N GLY A 10 -33.45 3.89 -6.83
CA GLY A 10 -33.30 5.07 -5.98
C GLY A 10 -33.40 4.71 -4.51
N GLY A 11 -32.31 4.88 -3.77
CA GLY A 11 -32.29 4.69 -2.32
C GLY A 11 -30.88 4.81 -1.74
N GLY A 12 -30.76 5.43 -0.56
CA GLY A 12 -29.47 5.54 0.14
C GLY A 12 -28.93 4.15 0.54
N LEU A 13 -27.70 3.85 0.12
CA LEU A 13 -27.01 2.58 0.40
C LEU A 13 -26.85 2.36 1.92
N LYS A 14 -27.59 1.39 2.47
CA LYS A 14 -27.45 0.96 3.87
C LYS A 14 -26.37 -0.11 3.98
N LEU A 15 -25.16 0.28 4.37
CA LEU A 15 -24.05 -0.65 4.64
C LEU A 15 -24.29 -1.36 5.99
N LYS A 16 -24.65 -2.64 5.94
CA LYS A 16 -24.79 -3.48 7.13
C LYS A 16 -23.37 -3.87 7.60
N GLY A 17 -22.87 -3.20 8.64
CA GLY A 17 -21.57 -3.53 9.24
C GLY A 17 -20.78 -2.37 9.85
N ILE A 18 -21.18 -1.10 9.64
CA ILE A 18 -20.43 0.03 10.21
C ILE A 18 -20.93 0.31 11.63
N GLN A 19 -20.28 -0.32 12.62
CA GLN A 19 -20.36 0.12 14.02
C GLN A 19 -19.72 1.52 14.13
N LYS A 20 -20.55 2.57 14.20
CA LYS A 20 -20.06 3.95 14.44
C LYS A 20 -19.48 4.05 15.85
N LYS A 21 -18.17 3.84 16.00
CA LYS A 21 -17.47 4.06 17.27
C LYS A 21 -17.38 5.57 17.54
N LYS A 22 -18.13 6.02 18.54
CA LYS A 22 -18.16 7.41 19.04
C LYS A 22 -16.77 7.75 19.58
N LYS A 23 -16.09 8.74 18.98
CA LYS A 23 -14.76 9.20 19.42
C LYS A 23 -14.92 10.05 20.69
N LYS A 24 -14.55 9.49 21.85
CA LYS A 24 -14.29 10.28 23.08
C LYS A 24 -12.78 10.54 23.16
N ALA A 25 -12.42 11.80 23.36
CA ALA A 25 -11.06 12.24 23.60
C ALA A 25 -10.70 12.06 25.08
N LYS A 26 -9.51 11.52 25.35
CA LYS A 26 -8.62 11.99 26.42
C LYS A 26 -7.18 11.52 26.12
N ARG A 27 -6.23 12.44 26.35
CA ARG A 27 -4.77 12.27 26.29
C ARG A 27 -4.29 11.47 27.52
N GLU A 28 -3.02 11.05 27.43
CA GLU A 28 -2.19 10.33 28.43
C GLU A 28 -2.40 8.81 28.27
N ASP A 29 -1.44 8.00 27.80
CA ASP A 29 -0.01 7.91 28.12
C ASP A 29 0.86 7.58 26.89
N ALA A 30 2.02 8.24 26.76
CA ALA A 30 2.90 8.20 25.59
C ALA A 30 4.20 7.40 25.79
N GLU A 31 4.28 6.49 26.76
CA GLU A 31 5.52 5.74 27.03
C GLU A 31 5.46 4.22 26.78
N HIS A 32 4.31 3.64 26.43
CA HIS A 32 4.22 2.22 26.03
C HIS A 32 4.15 1.97 24.51
N ALA A 33 4.32 3.01 23.68
CA ALA A 33 4.23 2.90 22.23
C ALA A 33 5.48 2.29 21.56
N ALA A 34 6.64 2.28 22.25
CA ALA A 34 7.90 1.79 21.68
C ALA A 34 7.97 0.25 21.62
N GLU A 35 7.36 -0.46 22.58
CA GLU A 35 7.40 -1.92 22.63
C GLU A 35 6.38 -2.57 21.66
N ALA A 36 5.25 -1.91 21.40
CA ALA A 36 4.25 -2.35 20.44
C ALA A 36 4.71 -2.19 18.97
N ALA A 37 5.60 -1.23 18.68
CA ALA A 37 6.14 -1.03 17.34
C ALA A 37 7.14 -2.13 16.94
N ALA A 38 7.91 -2.66 17.89
CA ALA A 38 8.83 -3.77 17.65
C ALA A 38 8.09 -5.09 17.34
N ALA A 39 6.96 -5.35 18.01
CA ALA A 39 6.11 -6.51 17.73
C ALA A 39 5.39 -6.42 16.37
N ALA A 40 5.02 -5.21 15.91
CA ALA A 40 4.39 -5.01 14.60
C ALA A 40 5.38 -5.17 13.43
N ALA A 41 6.67 -4.86 13.63
CA ALA A 41 7.71 -5.08 12.63
C ALA A 41 7.99 -6.58 12.38
N ALA A 42 7.87 -7.42 13.42
CA ALA A 42 8.02 -8.88 13.29
C ALA A 42 6.81 -9.57 12.61
N ALA A 43 5.64 -8.93 12.61
CA ALA A 43 4.41 -9.48 12.00
C ALA A 43 4.31 -9.25 10.47
N THR A 44 5.16 -8.40 9.89
CA THR A 44 5.10 -8.08 8.45
C THR A 44 5.91 -9.07 7.61
N THR A 45 6.86 -9.79 8.19
CA THR A 45 7.74 -10.73 7.48
C THR A 45 7.23 -12.18 7.42
N THR A 46 6.08 -12.50 8.01
CA THR A 46 5.57 -13.88 8.12
C THR A 46 4.32 -14.20 7.31
N THR A 47 3.74 -13.25 6.58
CA THR A 47 2.50 -13.51 5.79
C THR A 47 2.73 -14.14 4.41
N THR A 48 3.96 -14.36 3.97
CA THR A 48 4.23 -15.02 2.67
C THR A 48 4.70 -16.47 2.77
N ALA A 49 4.74 -17.07 3.96
CA ALA A 49 5.26 -18.43 4.11
C ALA A 49 4.62 -19.20 5.29
N ALA A 50 3.30 -19.18 5.44
CA ALA A 50 2.55 -20.21 6.17
C ALA A 50 1.04 -19.94 6.08
N SER A 51 0.39 -20.54 5.08
CA SER A 51 -1.02 -20.92 5.21
C SER A 51 -1.12 -22.35 4.76
N SER A 52 -0.95 -23.20 5.77
CA SER A 52 -1.06 -24.65 5.76
C SER A 52 -2.43 -25.12 5.28
N SER A 53 -2.42 -26.17 4.43
CA SER A 53 -3.35 -27.31 4.48
C SER A 53 -4.78 -27.03 4.96
N SER A 54 -5.61 -26.46 4.09
CA SER A 54 -7.03 -26.81 3.96
C SER A 54 -7.53 -26.24 2.63
N SER A 55 -8.39 -26.98 1.96
CA SER A 55 -8.80 -26.85 0.56
C SER A 55 -9.66 -25.62 0.21
N THR A 56 -9.38 -24.46 0.81
CA THR A 56 -10.03 -23.18 0.46
C THR A 56 -9.03 -22.04 0.66
N GLY A 57 -8.18 -21.81 -0.35
CA GLY A 57 -7.49 -20.53 -0.48
C GLY A 57 -8.51 -19.38 -0.60
N PRO A 58 -8.10 -18.12 -0.40
CA PRO A 58 -8.98 -16.98 -0.64
C PRO A 58 -9.63 -17.11 -2.02
N MET A 59 -10.97 -17.11 -2.06
CA MET A 59 -11.71 -17.24 -3.32
C MET A 59 -11.48 -15.97 -4.15
N HIS A 60 -10.50 -16.04 -5.04
CA HIS A 60 -10.18 -14.95 -5.95
C HIS A 60 -11.26 -14.82 -7.03
N THR A 61 -11.72 -13.59 -7.23
CA THR A 61 -12.52 -13.23 -8.41
C THR A 61 -11.75 -13.52 -9.69
N ASP A 62 -12.42 -13.72 -10.83
CA ASP A 62 -11.74 -13.99 -12.12
C ASP A 62 -10.72 -12.89 -12.48
N SER A 63 -11.04 -11.64 -12.14
CA SER A 63 -10.17 -10.48 -12.35
C SER A 63 -8.92 -10.53 -11.46
N GLU A 64 -9.05 -10.96 -10.19
CA GLU A 64 -7.90 -11.17 -9.30
C GLU A 64 -6.99 -12.31 -9.77
N ARG A 65 -7.57 -13.43 -10.24
CA ARG A 65 -6.78 -14.55 -10.77
C ARG A 65 -5.92 -14.12 -11.95
N ARG A 66 -6.50 -13.43 -12.93
CA ARG A 66 -5.77 -12.90 -14.09
C ARG A 66 -4.66 -11.91 -13.68
N ARG A 67 -4.92 -11.08 -12.67
CA ARG A 67 -3.92 -10.14 -12.13
C ARG A 67 -2.74 -10.89 -11.50
N LEU A 68 -3.01 -11.92 -10.69
CA LEU A 68 -1.97 -12.73 -10.04
C LEU A 68 -1.09 -13.43 -11.07
N GLU A 69 -1.68 -14.06 -12.07
CA GLU A 69 -0.94 -14.69 -13.17
C GLU A 69 -0.02 -13.68 -13.90
N THR A 70 -0.55 -12.49 -14.19
CA THR A 70 0.24 -11.44 -14.85
C THR A 70 1.38 -10.93 -13.95
N MET A 71 1.14 -10.79 -12.65
CA MET A 71 2.16 -10.39 -11.68
C MET A 71 3.26 -11.45 -11.56
N GLN A 72 2.89 -12.72 -11.50
CA GLN A 72 3.82 -13.86 -11.45
C GLN A 72 4.70 -13.90 -12.71
N LYS A 73 4.09 -13.78 -13.90
CA LYS A 73 4.85 -13.70 -15.17
C LYS A 73 5.88 -12.58 -15.15
N ARG A 74 5.48 -11.37 -14.76
CA ARG A 74 6.40 -10.22 -14.64
C ARG A 74 7.49 -10.43 -13.59
N GLN A 75 7.21 -11.14 -12.49
CA GLN A 75 8.22 -11.44 -11.47
C GLN A 75 9.28 -12.39 -12.01
N VAL A 76 8.87 -13.44 -12.75
CA VAL A 76 9.80 -14.36 -13.41
C VAL A 76 10.66 -13.60 -14.43
N GLU A 77 10.05 -12.77 -15.29
CA GLU A 77 10.80 -11.95 -16.25
C GLU A 77 11.85 -11.03 -15.57
N LYS A 78 11.50 -10.43 -14.42
CA LYS A 78 12.45 -9.59 -13.65
C LYS A 78 13.60 -10.41 -13.05
N LEU A 79 13.32 -11.63 -12.61
CA LEU A 79 14.32 -12.57 -12.11
C LEU A 79 15.24 -13.02 -13.23
N GLU A 80 14.70 -13.37 -14.40
CA GLU A 80 15.46 -13.78 -15.60
C GLU A 80 16.35 -12.64 -16.11
N LYS A 81 15.88 -11.40 -16.08
CA LYS A 81 16.67 -10.21 -16.44
C LYS A 81 17.74 -9.84 -15.41
N GLY A 82 17.76 -10.48 -14.24
CA GLY A 82 18.68 -10.15 -13.16
C GLY A 82 18.43 -8.78 -12.53
N GLU A 83 17.22 -8.21 -12.67
CA GLU A 83 16.87 -6.88 -12.16
C GLU A 83 16.64 -6.85 -10.63
N VAL A 84 16.82 -7.99 -9.95
CA VAL A 84 16.60 -8.10 -8.50
C VAL A 84 17.82 -7.63 -7.73
N LYS A 85 17.73 -6.43 -7.18
CA LYS A 85 18.78 -5.82 -6.34
C LYS A 85 18.81 -6.40 -4.93
N SER A 86 20.01 -6.59 -4.39
CA SER A 86 20.19 -6.90 -2.96
C SER A 86 19.67 -5.76 -2.08
N HIS A 87 19.30 -6.06 -0.83
CA HIS A 87 18.88 -5.02 0.11
C HIS A 87 19.95 -3.95 0.32
N ARG A 88 21.22 -4.36 0.40
CA ARG A 88 22.36 -3.44 0.51
C ARG A 88 22.42 -2.49 -0.68
N ASP A 89 22.23 -2.99 -1.89
CA ASP A 89 22.31 -2.16 -3.10
C ASP A 89 21.09 -1.24 -3.22
N ARG A 90 19.90 -1.70 -2.79
CA ARG A 90 18.74 -0.82 -2.65
C ARG A 90 18.99 0.33 -1.66
N ILE A 91 19.66 0.07 -0.54
CA ILE A 91 20.03 1.12 0.43
C ILE A 91 21.05 2.08 -0.19
N LYS A 92 22.09 1.57 -0.87
CA LYS A 92 23.08 2.42 -1.54
C LYS A 92 22.43 3.33 -2.59
N ASP A 93 21.58 2.77 -3.43
CA ASP A 93 20.86 3.50 -4.48
C ASP A 93 19.96 4.58 -3.86
N PHE A 94 19.25 4.23 -2.78
CA PHE A 94 18.39 5.17 -2.07
C PHE A 94 19.19 6.31 -1.43
N ASN A 95 20.30 6.01 -0.77
CA ASN A 95 21.17 7.03 -0.17
C ASN A 95 21.80 7.93 -1.23
N SER A 96 22.20 7.36 -2.37
CA SER A 96 22.71 8.13 -3.51
C SER A 96 21.62 9.04 -4.08
N TYR A 97 20.38 8.55 -4.20
CA TYR A 97 19.23 9.34 -4.64
C TYR A 97 18.93 10.49 -3.68
N LEU A 98 18.95 10.25 -2.37
CA LEU A 98 18.76 11.31 -1.38
C LEU A 98 19.87 12.37 -1.42
N GLY A 99 21.13 11.95 -1.63
CA GLY A 99 22.25 12.88 -1.76
C GLY A 99 22.19 13.75 -3.03
N ASN A 100 21.54 13.24 -4.09
CA ASN A 100 21.34 13.98 -5.34
C ASN A 100 20.05 14.81 -5.34
N LEU A 101 19.21 14.69 -4.32
CA LEU A 101 17.95 15.42 -4.23
C LEU A 101 18.22 16.89 -3.91
N THR A 102 17.55 17.81 -4.60
CA THR A 102 17.70 19.23 -4.34
C THR A 102 17.11 19.58 -2.98
N GLU A 103 17.86 20.32 -2.17
CA GLU A 103 17.37 20.81 -0.87
C GLU A 103 16.19 21.79 -1.04
N HIS A 104 16.25 22.60 -2.11
CA HIS A 104 15.26 23.61 -2.42
C HIS A 104 14.41 23.21 -3.62
N TYR A 105 13.11 23.06 -3.38
CA TYR A 105 12.08 22.78 -4.40
C TYR A 105 11.41 24.03 -4.93
N ASP A 106 11.94 25.21 -4.60
CA ASP A 106 11.40 26.50 -5.01
C ASP A 106 12.31 27.15 -6.06
N LEU A 107 11.69 27.93 -6.93
CA LEU A 107 12.44 28.68 -7.94
C LEU A 107 13.10 29.89 -7.27
N PRO A 108 14.39 30.15 -7.55
CA PRO A 108 15.04 31.34 -7.02
C PRO A 108 14.26 32.59 -7.45
N LYS A 109 13.98 33.47 -6.50
CA LYS A 109 13.17 34.67 -6.73
C LYS A 109 13.93 35.62 -7.67
N VAL A 110 13.54 35.64 -8.94
CA VAL A 110 14.08 36.58 -9.93
C VAL A 110 13.40 37.94 -9.72
N SER A 111 14.08 38.91 -9.09
CA SER A 111 13.66 40.29 -9.25
C SER A 111 14.03 40.73 -10.67
N LYS A 112 13.05 41.20 -11.44
CA LYS A 112 13.32 41.91 -12.70
C LYS A 112 14.20 43.10 -12.34
N GLY A 113 15.43 43.10 -12.86
CA GLY A 113 16.42 44.13 -12.59
C GLY A 113 15.88 45.53 -12.90
N ASN A 114 16.45 46.52 -12.24
CA ASN A 114 16.41 47.91 -12.69
C ASN A 114 16.87 48.01 -14.15
#